data_AF-A0A077P0F4-F1
#
_entry.id   AF-A0A077P0F4-F1
#
_cell.length_a   1.000
_cell.length_b   1.000
_cell.length_c   1.000
_cell.angle_alpha   90.00
_cell.angle_beta   90.00
_cell.angle_gamma   90.00
#
_symmetry.space_group_name_H-M   'P 1'
#
loop_
_entity.id
_entity.type
_entity.pdbx_description
1 polymer ?
#
loop_
_entity_poly.entity_id
_entity_poly.type
_entity_poly.pdbx_seq_one_letter_code
_entity_poly.pdbx_strand_id
1 'polypeptide(L)'
;MINNSCHLTQIITSAWGDPSDITDAIWQAGYRKPERGEKEIAALIIDVMNGVPDEVPYSARPKSLDDILSEELNNIIFDATWSDEATPAGVAKIVLENGYQKGGA
;
A
#
# COMPACT_ATOMS: atom_id res chain seq x y z
N MET A 1 -5.46 -6.88 -18.37
CA MET A 1 -4.85 -5.76 -17.61
C MET A 1 -5.72 -4.49 -17.56
N ILE A 2 -6.51 -4.15 -18.59
CA ILE A 2 -7.29 -2.89 -18.64
C ILE A 2 -8.37 -2.78 -17.53
N ASN A 3 -9.02 -3.89 -17.14
CA ASN A 3 -10.12 -3.85 -16.15
C ASN A 3 -9.66 -3.52 -14.71
N ASN A 4 -8.47 -3.99 -14.29
CA ASN A 4 -7.99 -3.77 -12.93
C ASN A 4 -7.52 -2.33 -12.71
N SER A 5 -6.98 -1.69 -13.76
CA SER A 5 -6.53 -0.30 -13.72
C SER A 5 -7.69 0.68 -13.60
N CYS A 6 -8.78 0.47 -14.35
CA CYS A 6 -9.98 1.32 -14.27
C CYS A 6 -10.65 1.23 -12.88
N HIS A 7 -10.81 0.01 -12.35
CA HIS A 7 -11.39 -0.20 -11.02
C HIS A 7 -10.53 0.39 -9.89
N LEU A 8 -9.20 0.17 -9.92
CA LEU A 8 -8.29 0.71 -8.92
C LEU A 8 -8.29 2.25 -8.93
N THR A 9 -8.33 2.85 -10.12
CA THR A 9 -8.41 4.31 -10.28
C THR A 9 -9.67 4.87 -9.61
N GLN A 10 -10.82 4.20 -9.75
CA GLN A 10 -12.07 4.63 -9.11
C GLN A 10 -12.01 4.57 -7.58
N ILE A 11 -11.41 3.50 -7.03
CA ILE A 11 -11.19 3.38 -5.58
C ILE A 11 -10.33 4.55 -5.09
N ILE A 12 -9.19 4.78 -5.72
CA ILE A 12 -8.25 5.84 -5.35
C ILE A 12 -8.90 7.22 -5.49
N THR A 13 -9.70 7.42 -6.54
CA THR A 13 -10.41 8.70 -6.74
C THR A 13 -11.42 8.96 -5.62
N SER A 14 -12.08 7.91 -5.12
CA SER A 14 -13.09 8.02 -4.07
C SER A 14 -12.49 8.29 -2.69
N ALA A 15 -11.24 7.86 -2.45
CA ALA A 15 -10.50 8.05 -1.20
C ALA A 15 -9.41 9.14 -1.31
N TRP A 16 -9.43 9.96 -2.37
CA TRP A 16 -8.34 10.90 -2.65
C TRP A 16 -8.19 11.96 -1.56
N GLY A 17 -6.95 12.26 -1.17
CA GLY A 17 -6.64 13.25 -0.14
C GLY A 17 -5.52 12.78 0.79
N ASP A 18 -5.87 11.93 1.75
CA ASP A 18 -4.90 11.34 2.69
C ASP A 18 -4.33 10.03 2.13
N PRO A 19 -3.00 9.85 2.09
CA PRO A 19 -2.38 8.60 1.65
C PRO A 19 -2.88 7.36 2.42
N SER A 20 -3.17 7.51 3.71
CA SER A 20 -3.67 6.45 4.58
C SER A 20 -5.09 6.02 4.19
N ASP A 21 -5.96 6.98 3.87
CA ASP A 21 -7.32 6.70 3.38
C ASP A 21 -7.27 5.93 2.04
N ILE A 22 -6.33 6.30 1.16
CA ILE A 22 -6.10 5.60 -0.10
C ILE A 22 -5.59 4.17 0.16
N THR A 23 -4.64 3.98 1.07
CA THR A 23 -4.14 2.66 1.48
C THR A 23 -5.28 1.78 1.96
N ASP A 24 -6.10 2.27 2.88
CA ASP A 24 -7.21 1.53 3.45
C ASP A 24 -8.22 1.11 2.38
N ALA A 25 -8.56 2.01 1.47
CA ALA A 25 -9.49 1.73 0.39
C ALA A 25 -8.97 0.64 -0.57
N ILE A 26 -7.69 0.70 -0.96
CA ILE A 26 -7.03 -0.31 -1.79
C ILE A 26 -6.94 -1.64 -1.05
N TRP A 27 -6.57 -1.61 0.22
CA TRP A 27 -6.43 -2.78 1.08
C TRP A 27 -7.77 -3.49 1.28
N GLN A 28 -8.84 -2.76 1.57
CA GLN A 28 -10.20 -3.29 1.70
C GLN A 28 -10.75 -3.82 0.37
N ALA A 29 -10.35 -3.24 -0.75
CA ALA A 29 -10.72 -3.73 -2.08
C ALA A 29 -10.01 -5.03 -2.49
N GLY A 30 -9.13 -5.56 -1.64
CA GLY A 30 -8.48 -6.86 -1.81
C GLY A 30 -7.25 -6.83 -2.72
N TYR A 31 -6.64 -5.68 -2.94
CA TYR A 31 -5.38 -5.61 -3.69
C TYR A 31 -4.21 -6.04 -2.79
N ARG A 32 -3.48 -7.06 -3.21
CA ARG A 32 -2.31 -7.61 -2.50
C ARG A 32 -1.19 -7.93 -3.48
N LYS A 33 0.05 -7.98 -2.99
CA LYS A 33 1.14 -8.65 -3.71
C LYS A 33 0.96 -10.17 -3.60
N PRO A 34 1.51 -10.97 -4.54
CA PRO A 34 1.57 -12.41 -4.42
C PRO A 34 2.26 -12.87 -3.12
N GLU A 35 2.00 -14.11 -2.71
CA GLU A 35 2.69 -14.71 -1.57
C GLU A 35 4.21 -14.70 -1.79
N ARG A 36 4.95 -14.36 -0.73
CA ARG A 36 6.41 -14.20 -0.71
C ARG A 36 7.03 -15.21 0.25
N GLY A 37 8.30 -15.53 0.00
CA GLY A 37 9.04 -16.45 0.87
C GLY A 37 9.34 -15.84 2.25
N GLU A 38 9.55 -16.70 3.25
CA GLU A 38 9.85 -16.28 4.64
C GLU A 38 11.01 -15.28 4.74
N LYS A 39 12.05 -15.45 3.91
CA LYS A 39 13.22 -14.54 3.88
C LYS A 39 12.85 -13.13 3.42
N GLU A 40 11.99 -13.03 2.40
CA GLU A 40 11.54 -11.73 1.87
C GLU A 40 10.63 -11.03 2.88
N ILE A 41 9.75 -11.79 3.54
CA ILE A 41 8.91 -11.27 4.62
C ILE A 41 9.75 -10.80 5.81
N ALA A 42 10.76 -11.56 6.21
CA ALA A 42 11.66 -11.16 7.30
C ALA A 42 12.41 -9.86 6.97
N ALA A 43 12.90 -9.72 5.73
CA ALA A 43 13.55 -8.50 5.27
C ALA A 43 12.59 -7.30 5.29
N LEU A 44 11.34 -7.48 4.84
CA LEU A 44 10.31 -6.45 4.88
C LEU A 44 9.98 -6.02 6.31
N ILE A 45 9.82 -6.97 7.24
CA ILE A 45 9.56 -6.66 8.65
C ILE A 45 10.69 -5.80 9.23
N ILE A 46 11.95 -6.15 8.93
CA ILE A 46 13.11 -5.37 9.40
C ILE A 46 13.06 -3.95 8.82
N ASP A 47 12.80 -3.80 7.52
CA ASP A 47 12.73 -2.51 6.84
C ASP A 47 11.64 -1.61 7.44
N VAL A 48 10.41 -2.12 7.55
CA VAL A 48 9.28 -1.39 8.14
C VAL A 48 9.56 -1.02 9.59
N MET A 49 10.04 -1.97 10.40
CA MET A 49 10.28 -1.71 11.83
C MET A 49 11.45 -0.76 12.07
N ASN A 50 12.44 -0.70 11.17
CA ASN A 50 13.51 0.29 11.21
C ASN A 50 13.03 1.70 10.81
N GLY A 51 11.99 1.78 9.98
CA GLY A 51 11.39 3.05 9.55
C GLY A 51 10.49 3.72 10.61
N VAL A 52 10.08 2.99 11.66
CA VAL A 52 9.22 3.53 12.72
C VAL A 52 9.99 4.54 13.59
N PRO A 53 9.58 5.82 13.65
CA PRO A 53 10.25 6.83 14.47
C PRO A 53 10.24 6.48 15.96
N ASP A 54 11.27 6.92 16.68
CA ASP A 54 11.44 6.63 18.11
C ASP A 54 10.30 7.19 18.97
N GLU A 55 9.75 8.34 18.60
CA GLU A 55 8.61 8.99 19.22
C GLU A 55 7.27 8.24 19.03
N VAL A 56 7.17 7.28 18.10
CA VAL A 56 5.96 6.49 17.93
C VAL A 56 5.80 5.52 19.12
N PRO A 57 4.70 5.63 19.89
CA PRO A 57 4.50 4.78 21.05
C PRO A 57 4.42 3.32 20.65
N TYR A 58 4.96 2.43 21.47
CA TYR A 58 4.98 0.98 21.19
C TYR A 58 3.59 0.42 20.87
N SER A 59 2.54 0.98 21.48
CA SER A 59 1.14 0.60 21.23
C SER A 59 0.64 0.90 19.82
N ALA A 60 1.28 1.81 19.09
CA ALA A 60 0.92 2.21 17.73
C ALA A 60 1.81 1.56 16.66
N ARG A 61 2.85 0.81 17.05
CA ARG A 61 3.72 0.10 16.10
C ARG A 61 2.98 -1.11 15.49
N PRO A 62 3.37 -1.58 14.29
CA PRO A 62 2.83 -2.79 13.68
C PRO A 62 2.86 -3.99 14.65
N LYS A 63 1.77 -4.76 14.71
CA LYS A 63 1.60 -5.91 15.62
C LYS A 63 1.37 -7.22 14.89
N SER A 64 1.13 -7.16 13.59
CA SER A 64 0.80 -8.30 12.75
C SER A 64 1.49 -8.21 11.39
N LEU A 65 1.51 -9.33 10.68
CA LEU A 65 1.98 -9.34 9.30
C LEU A 65 1.10 -8.45 8.41
N ASP A 66 -0.21 -8.40 8.64
CA ASP A 66 -1.12 -7.54 7.88
C ASP A 66 -0.78 -6.06 8.07
N ASP A 67 -0.41 -5.63 9.28
CA ASP A 67 0.04 -4.25 9.53
C ASP A 67 1.31 -3.94 8.70
N ILE A 68 2.28 -4.87 8.68
CA ILE A 68 3.52 -4.73 7.91
C ILE A 68 3.25 -4.65 6.40
N LEU A 69 2.35 -5.51 5.90
CA LEU A 69 1.99 -5.56 4.48
C LEU A 69 1.16 -4.34 4.03
N SER A 70 0.32 -3.82 4.93
CA SER A 70 -0.44 -2.58 4.71
C SER A 70 0.49 -1.37 4.74
N GLU A 71 1.48 -1.35 5.62
CA GLU A 71 2.49 -0.29 5.69
C GLU A 71 3.36 -0.26 4.42
N GLU A 72 3.75 -1.42 3.89
CA GLU A 72 4.44 -1.50 2.59
C GLU A 72 3.62 -0.82 1.47
N LEU A 73 2.31 -1.03 1.46
CA LEU A 73 1.41 -0.37 0.50
C LEU A 73 1.33 1.14 0.77
N ASN A 74 1.24 1.55 2.04
CA ASN A 74 1.19 2.94 2.42
C ASN A 74 2.44 3.71 1.99
N ASN A 75 3.64 3.15 2.17
CA ASN A 75 4.88 3.79 1.72
C ASN A 75 4.87 4.05 0.20
N ILE A 76 4.40 3.09 -0.59
CA ILE A 76 4.29 3.24 -2.05
C ILE A 76 3.29 4.34 -2.42
N ILE A 77 2.15 4.41 -1.73
CA ILE A 77 1.11 5.40 -1.99
C ILE A 77 1.59 6.79 -1.55
N PHE A 78 2.18 6.90 -0.38
CA PHE A 78 2.74 8.12 0.16
C PHE A 78 3.70 8.76 -0.84
N ASP A 79 4.69 8.00 -1.32
CA ASP A 79 5.63 8.45 -2.35
C ASP A 79 4.93 8.84 -3.66
N ALA A 80 3.94 8.06 -4.08
CA ALA A 80 3.19 8.32 -5.32
C ALA A 80 2.29 9.57 -5.23
N THR A 81 1.88 9.96 -4.03
CA THR A 81 1.04 11.13 -3.76
C THR A 81 1.81 12.39 -3.39
N TRP A 82 3.13 12.27 -3.16
CA TRP A 82 3.98 13.38 -2.69
C TRP A 82 4.09 14.56 -3.68
N SER A 83 3.85 14.31 -4.97
CA SER A 83 3.89 15.34 -6.02
C SER A 83 2.55 16.05 -6.16
N ASP A 84 2.57 17.38 -6.34
CA ASP A 84 1.39 18.18 -6.70
C ASP A 84 0.77 17.76 -8.05
N GLU A 85 1.53 17.04 -8.89
CA GLU A 85 1.08 16.48 -10.16
C GLU A 85 0.49 15.06 -10.02
N ALA A 86 0.44 14.52 -8.80
CA ALA A 86 -0.11 13.19 -8.55
C ALA A 86 -1.59 13.13 -8.98
N THR A 87 -1.95 12.04 -9.66
CA THR A 87 -3.32 11.78 -10.08
C THR A 87 -3.74 10.39 -9.62
N PRO A 88 -5.05 10.15 -9.35
CA PRO A 88 -5.54 8.82 -9.00
C PRO A 88 -5.10 7.74 -10.00
N ALA A 89 -5.09 8.06 -11.30
CA ALA A 89 -4.66 7.13 -12.34
C ALA A 89 -3.15 6.85 -12.30
N GLY A 90 -2.34 7.87 -12.00
CA GLY A 90 -0.89 7.73 -11.79
C GLY A 90 -0.57 6.84 -10.59
N VAL A 91 -1.24 7.07 -9.46
CA VAL A 91 -1.08 6.23 -8.25
C VAL A 91 -1.56 4.80 -8.54
N ALA A 92 -2.69 4.62 -9.22
CA ALA A 92 -3.17 3.29 -9.62
C ALA A 92 -2.12 2.54 -10.47
N LYS A 93 -1.47 3.24 -11.40
CA LYS A 93 -0.40 2.67 -12.22
C LYS A 93 0.78 2.23 -11.36
N ILE A 94 1.28 3.08 -10.46
CA ILE A 94 2.41 2.77 -9.58
C ILE A 94 2.12 1.56 -8.69
N VAL A 95 0.91 1.48 -8.12
CA VAL A 95 0.48 0.34 -7.29
C VAL A 95 0.50 -0.97 -8.10
N LEU A 96 -0.02 -0.95 -9.33
CA LEU A 96 0.02 -2.13 -10.22
C LEU A 96 1.44 -2.51 -10.66
N GLU A 97 2.29 -1.52 -10.94
CA GLU A 97 3.71 -1.72 -11.30
C GLU A 97 4.51 -2.31 -10.14
N ASN A 98 4.12 -2.02 -8.89
CA ASN A 98 4.66 -2.65 -7.69
C ASN A 98 4.13 -4.07 -7.43
N GLY A 99 3.34 -4.63 -8.34
CA GLY A 99 2.88 -6.02 -8.29
C GLY A 99 1.62 -6.24 -7.46
N TYR A 100 0.92 -5.19 -7.03
CA TYR A 100 -0.39 -5.35 -6.40
C TYR A 100 -1.42 -5.76 -7.44
N GLN A 101 -2.19 -6.79 -7.11
CA GLN A 101 -3.26 -7.30 -7.94
C GLN A 101 -4.47 -7.53 -7.06
N LYS A 102 -5.67 -7.30 -7.60
CA LYS A 102 -6.90 -7.69 -6.92
C LYS A 102 -6.87 -9.21 -6.77
N GLY A 103 -6.93 -9.70 -5.54
CA GLY A 103 -6.97 -11.14 -5.25
C GLY A 103 -8.07 -11.81 -6.08
N GLY A 104 -7.75 -12.95 -6.68
CA GLY A 104 -8.70 -13.74 -7.45
C GLY A 104 -9.57 -14.59 -6.51
N ALA A 105 -10.87 -14.28 -6.52
CA ALA A 105 -12.05 -15.05 -6.08
C ALA A 105 -11.99 -15.79 -4.73
#